data_AF-A0A955KVM9-F1
#
_entry.id   AF-A0A955KVM9-F1
#
_cell.length_a   1.000
_cell.length_b   1.000
_cell.length_c   1.000
_cell.angle_alpha   90.00
_cell.angle_beta   90.00
_cell.angle_gamma   90.00
#
_symmetry.space_group_name_H-M   'P 1'
#
loop_
_entity.id
_entity.type
_entity.pdbx_description
1 polymer ?
#
loop_
_entity_poly.entity_id
_entity_poly.type
_entity_poly.pdbx_seq_one_letter_code
_entity_poly.pdbx_strand_id
1 'polypeptide(L)'
;MKLKVNDKVLVISGKDKGKSGKIIKIDHKHNRVTVEKVNIRTKHIRKTQQRAGERIQYEASVHASNVMILDPKENKPTRVGYKKSENGKKERIAKLSGASLDSAPKATKKAAPKKEEKPTKSKKKVIKA
;
A
#
# COMPACT_ATOMS: atom_id res chain seq x y z
N MET A 1 -6.95 -7.65 -14.30
CA MET A 1 -6.55 -6.34 -13.73
C MET A 1 -5.02 -6.18 -13.77
N LYS A 2 -4.49 -5.01 -14.14
CA LYS A 2 -3.05 -4.77 -14.40
C LYS A 2 -2.28 -4.10 -13.25
N LEU A 3 -2.99 -3.71 -12.19
CA LEU A 3 -2.48 -3.01 -11.01
C LEU A 3 -1.87 -3.99 -10.00
N LYS A 4 -0.85 -3.57 -9.25
CA LYS A 4 -0.25 -4.29 -8.13
C LYS A 4 -0.33 -3.45 -6.85
N VAL A 5 -0.27 -4.14 -5.70
CA VAL A 5 -0.18 -3.48 -4.40
C VAL A 5 1.09 -2.64 -4.36
N ASN A 6 1.02 -1.47 -3.74
CA ASN A 6 2.07 -0.46 -3.71
C ASN A 6 2.29 0.36 -4.99
N ASP A 7 1.55 0.14 -6.07
CA ASP A 7 1.60 1.04 -7.23
C ASP A 7 1.07 2.44 -6.82
N LYS A 8 1.73 3.50 -7.29
CA LYS A 8 1.26 4.89 -7.16
C LYS A 8 0.28 5.18 -8.30
N VAL A 9 -0.88 5.71 -7.95
CA VAL A 9 -1.99 5.86 -8.88
C VAL A 9 -2.67 7.22 -8.74
N LEU A 10 -3.32 7.65 -9.82
CA LEU A 10 -4.15 8.85 -9.91
C LEU A 10 -5.60 8.45 -10.16
N VAL A 11 -6.53 9.12 -9.48
CA VAL A 11 -7.97 8.97 -9.73
C VAL A 11 -8.37 9.82 -10.94
N ILE A 12 -8.93 9.20 -11.96
CA ILE A 12 -9.32 9.84 -13.22
C ILE A 12 -10.75 10.41 -13.14
N SER A 13 -11.63 9.69 -12.43
CA SER A 13 -13.06 9.98 -12.40
C SER A 13 -13.66 9.70 -11.02
N GLY A 14 -14.78 10.37 -10.72
CA GLY A 14 -15.48 10.30 -9.45
C GLY A 14 -15.21 11.50 -8.52
N LYS A 15 -15.67 11.39 -7.27
CA LYS A 15 -15.61 12.45 -6.26
C LYS A 15 -14.19 12.96 -5.99
N ASP A 16 -13.21 12.07 -6.07
CA ASP A 16 -11.82 12.34 -5.72
C ASP A 16 -10.91 12.48 -6.95
N LYS A 17 -11.47 12.93 -8.09
CA LYS A 17 -10.72 13.15 -9.34
C LYS A 17 -9.49 14.04 -9.10
N GLY A 18 -8.36 13.63 -9.65
CA GLY A 18 -7.07 14.34 -9.56
C GLY A 18 -6.27 14.02 -8.29
N LYS A 19 -6.83 13.32 -7.31
CA LYS A 19 -6.05 12.87 -6.15
C LYS A 19 -5.16 11.70 -6.53
N SER A 20 -3.92 11.74 -6.08
CA SER A 20 -2.97 10.64 -6.19
C SER A 20 -2.81 9.91 -4.86
N GLY A 21 -2.61 8.61 -4.91
CA GLY A 21 -2.37 7.80 -3.72
C GLY A 21 -1.71 6.47 -4.06
N LYS A 22 -1.35 5.71 -3.04
CA LYS A 22 -0.79 4.36 -3.18
C LYS A 22 -1.86 3.31 -2.99
N ILE A 23 -1.78 2.20 -3.71
CA ILE A 23 -2.71 1.08 -3.53
C ILE A 23 -2.33 0.28 -2.27
N ILE A 24 -3.25 0.21 -1.31
CA ILE A 24 -3.13 -0.57 -0.07
C ILE A 24 -3.53 -2.02 -0.33
N LYS A 25 -4.70 -2.21 -0.96
CA LYS A 25 -5.32 -3.52 -1.16
C LYS A 25 -5.98 -3.57 -2.51
N ILE A 26 -5.94 -4.77 -3.10
CA ILE A 26 -6.59 -5.08 -4.36
C ILE A 26 -7.57 -6.22 -4.15
N ASP A 27 -8.78 -6.04 -4.66
CA ASP A 27 -9.79 -7.10 -4.79
C ASP A 27 -9.92 -7.49 -6.25
N HIS A 28 -9.30 -8.62 -6.60
CA HIS A 28 -9.28 -9.15 -7.96
C HIS A 28 -10.63 -9.70 -8.43
N LYS A 29 -11.48 -10.17 -7.50
CA LYS A 29 -12.78 -10.76 -7.87
C LYS A 29 -13.76 -9.69 -8.34
N HIS A 30 -13.78 -8.56 -7.63
CA HIS A 30 -14.71 -7.46 -7.92
C HIS A 30 -14.09 -6.33 -8.76
N ASN A 31 -12.83 -6.46 -9.20
CA ASN A 31 -12.07 -5.42 -9.91
C ASN A 31 -12.03 -4.07 -9.14
N ARG A 32 -11.82 -4.12 -7.83
CA ARG A 32 -11.77 -2.93 -6.97
C ARG A 32 -10.40 -2.77 -6.32
N VAL A 33 -10.04 -1.52 -6.05
CA VAL A 33 -8.77 -1.15 -5.43
C VAL A 33 -9.02 -0.16 -4.29
N THR A 34 -8.37 -0.36 -3.16
CA THR A 34 -8.37 0.59 -2.05
C THR A 34 -7.10 1.42 -2.13
N VAL A 35 -7.27 2.74 -2.27
CA VAL A 35 -6.19 3.71 -2.44
C VAL A 35 -6.13 4.59 -1.20
N GLU A 36 -4.92 4.88 -0.72
CA GLU A 36 -4.69 5.75 0.44
C GLU A 36 -5.34 7.12 0.25
N LYS A 37 -6.03 7.61 1.28
CA LYS A 37 -6.64 8.96 1.35
C LYS A 37 -7.66 9.26 0.23
N VAL A 38 -8.17 8.25 -0.46
CA VAL A 38 -9.16 8.38 -1.54
C VAL A 38 -10.45 7.66 -1.11
N ASN A 39 -11.60 8.24 -1.46
CA ASN A 39 -12.93 7.68 -1.17
C ASN A 39 -13.10 7.38 0.33
N ILE A 40 -12.72 8.35 1.17
CA ILE A 40 -12.85 8.25 2.62
C ILE A 40 -14.33 8.26 2.99
N ARG A 41 -14.73 7.26 3.77
CA ARG A 41 -16.09 7.14 4.30
C ARG A 41 -16.06 7.08 5.81
N THR A 42 -17.11 7.60 6.41
CA THR A 42 -17.29 7.58 7.85
C THR A 42 -18.16 6.38 8.22
N LYS A 43 -17.65 5.52 9.10
CA LYS A 43 -18.41 4.44 9.74
C LYS A 43 -18.59 4.77 11.22
N HIS A 44 -19.84 4.82 11.65
CA HIS A 44 -20.18 4.91 13.06
C HIS A 44 -20.20 3.50 13.65
N ILE A 45 -19.33 3.25 14.62
CA ILE A 45 -19.29 1.98 15.35
C ILE A 45 -20.13 2.14 16.61
N ARG A 46 -21.13 1.27 16.76
CA ARG A 46 -21.96 1.23 17.97
C ARG A 46 -21.11 0.86 19.18
N LYS A 47 -21.42 1.46 20.32
CA LYS A 47 -20.77 1.12 21.59
C LYS A 47 -20.98 -0.37 21.93
N THR A 48 -19.96 -0.98 22.50
CA THR A 48 -20.01 -2.32 23.10
C THR A 48 -19.61 -2.21 24.58
N GLN A 49 -19.88 -3.21 25.41
CA GLN A 49 -19.52 -3.17 26.83
C GLN A 49 -18.02 -2.90 27.10
N GLN A 50 -17.15 -3.26 26.15
CA GLN A 50 -15.69 -3.06 26.25
C GLN A 50 -15.17 -1.81 25.53
N ARG A 51 -15.96 -1.16 24.66
CA ARG A 51 -15.47 -0.07 23.81
C ARG A 51 -16.54 1.01 23.62
N ALA A 52 -16.14 2.26 23.82
CA ALA A 52 -16.97 3.42 23.50
C ALA A 52 -17.32 3.45 22.00
N GLY A 53 -18.46 4.07 21.67
CA GLY A 53 -18.83 4.31 20.28
C GLY A 53 -17.85 5.27 19.62
N GLU A 54 -17.41 4.96 18.41
CA GLU A 54 -16.41 5.75 17.69
C GLU A 54 -16.87 6.07 16.28
N ARG A 55 -16.48 7.26 15.81
CA ARG A 55 -16.64 7.69 14.43
C ARG A 55 -15.33 7.46 13.68
N ILE A 56 -15.23 6.32 12.99
CA ILE A 56 -14.01 5.93 12.26
C ILE A 56 -14.11 6.38 10.81
N GLN A 57 -13.04 7.00 10.31
CA GLN A 57 -12.85 7.25 8.89
C GLN A 57 -11.97 6.15 8.30
N TYR A 58 -12.39 5.59 7.16
CA TYR A 58 -11.65 4.54 6.48
C TYR A 58 -11.74 4.73 4.97
N GLU A 59 -10.71 4.26 4.25
CA GLU A 59 -10.67 4.31 2.79
C GLU A 59 -11.57 3.22 2.20
N ALA A 60 -12.55 3.64 1.38
CA ALA A 60 -13.39 2.72 0.64
C ALA A 60 -12.81 2.42 -0.75
N SER A 61 -13.10 1.23 -1.25
CA SER A 61 -12.55 0.79 -2.54
C SER A 61 -13.19 1.54 -3.72
N VAL A 62 -12.36 1.81 -4.73
CA VAL A 62 -12.71 2.43 -6.01
C VAL A 62 -12.64 1.38 -7.11
N HIS A 63 -13.44 1.51 -8.17
CA HIS A 63 -13.35 0.60 -9.31
C HIS A 63 -12.03 0.81 -10.09
N ALA A 64 -11.40 -0.28 -10.52
CA ALA A 64 -10.09 -0.24 -11.15
C ALA A 64 -10.04 0.58 -12.46
N SER A 65 -11.18 0.81 -13.13
CA SER A 65 -11.25 1.65 -14.34
C SER A 65 -11.07 3.14 -14.05
N ASN A 66 -11.36 3.59 -12.83
CA ASN A 66 -11.34 5.01 -12.47
C ASN A 66 -9.97 5.45 -11.98
N VAL A 67 -8.95 4.60 -12.14
CA VAL A 67 -7.63 4.75 -11.56
C VAL A 67 -6.58 4.45 -12.62
N MET A 68 -5.57 5.31 -12.73
CA MET A 68 -4.44 5.16 -13.64
C MET A 68 -3.14 5.10 -12.86
N ILE A 69 -2.17 4.34 -13.37
CA ILE A 69 -0.82 4.34 -12.79
C ILE A 69 -0.15 5.66 -13.12
N LEU A 70 0.53 6.20 -12.13
CA LEU A 70 1.30 7.41 -12.24
C LEU A 70 2.74 7.02 -12.60
N ASP A 71 3.27 7.61 -13.66
CA ASP A 71 4.61 7.30 -14.16
C ASP A 71 5.66 7.69 -13.12
N PRO A 72 6.58 6.80 -12.71
CA PRO A 72 7.65 7.15 -11.77
C PRO A 72 8.58 8.26 -12.29
N LYS A 73 8.71 8.46 -13.60
CA LYS A 73 9.58 9.50 -14.18
C LYS A 73 8.84 10.83 -14.35
N GLU A 74 7.71 10.83 -15.04
CA GLU A 74 7.02 12.05 -15.45
C GLU A 74 5.88 12.47 -14.52
N ASN A 75 5.53 11.64 -13.53
CA ASN A 75 4.37 11.83 -12.65
C ASN A 75 3.01 12.04 -13.37
N LYS A 76 2.94 11.73 -14.67
CA LYS A 76 1.72 11.80 -15.47
C LYS A 76 0.95 10.47 -15.40
N PRO A 77 -0.38 10.49 -15.60
CA PRO A 77 -1.17 9.26 -15.69
C PRO A 77 -0.82 8.50 -16.97
N THR A 78 -0.51 7.21 -16.84
CA THR A 78 -0.07 6.37 -17.96
C THR A 78 -0.78 5.02 -17.99
N ARG A 79 -0.82 4.45 -19.20
CA ARG A 79 -1.31 3.08 -19.43
C ARG A 79 -0.17 2.09 -19.25
N VAL A 80 -0.49 0.91 -18.73
CA VAL A 80 0.45 -0.21 -18.59
C VAL A 80 0.61 -0.98 -19.91
N GLY A 81 1.85 -1.09 -20.37
CA GLY A 81 2.30 -2.03 -21.40
C GLY A 81 3.09 -3.20 -20.79
N TYR A 82 3.48 -4.16 -21.64
CA TYR A 82 4.35 -5.27 -21.27
C TYR A 82 5.51 -5.35 -22.24
N LYS A 83 6.72 -5.53 -21.73
CA LYS A 83 7.93 -5.82 -22.51
C LYS A 83 8.58 -7.10 -21.98
N LYS A 84 9.23 -7.87 -22.85
CA LYS A 84 10.10 -8.97 -22.42
C LYS A 84 11.45 -8.36 -22.03
N SER A 85 11.89 -8.66 -20.81
CA SER A 85 13.25 -8.39 -20.33
C SER A 85 14.24 -9.30 -21.05
N GLU A 86 15.54 -8.96 -21.02
CA GLU A 86 16.61 -9.79 -21.58
C GLU A 86 16.62 -11.21 -20.99
N ASN A 87 16.17 -11.33 -19.73
CA ASN A 87 16.02 -12.59 -19.01
C ASN A 87 14.72 -13.36 -19.36
N GLY A 88 14.00 -12.97 -20.41
CA GLY A 88 12.74 -13.60 -20.85
C GLY A 88 11.51 -13.33 -19.97
N LYS A 89 11.65 -12.62 -18.85
CA LYS A 89 10.55 -12.26 -17.94
C LYS A 89 9.69 -11.14 -18.52
N LYS A 90 8.36 -11.24 -18.36
CA LYS A 90 7.42 -10.17 -18.74
C LYS A 90 7.44 -9.08 -17.67
N GLU A 91 7.87 -7.89 -18.04
CA GLU A 91 7.90 -6.71 -17.18
C GLU A 91 6.82 -5.72 -17.57
N ARG A 92 6.20 -5.09 -16.56
CA ARG A 92 5.26 -3.98 -16.78
C ARG A 92 6.03 -2.71 -17.10
N ILE A 93 5.64 -2.03 -18.17
CA ILE A 93 6.21 -0.74 -18.58
C ILE A 93 5.15 0.35 -18.61
N ALA A 94 5.53 1.58 -18.27
CA ALA A 94 4.74 2.77 -18.55
C ALA A 94 4.80 3.07 -20.04
N LYS A 95 3.66 3.18 -20.73
CA LYS A 95 3.64 3.44 -22.17
C LYS A 95 4.17 4.81 -22.57
N LEU A 96 4.15 5.80 -21.65
CA LEU A 96 4.58 7.16 -21.93
C LEU A 96 6.11 7.28 -21.91
N SER A 97 6.75 6.94 -20.79
CA SER A 97 8.19 7.07 -20.62
C SER A 97 9.01 5.80 -20.92
N GLY A 98 8.34 4.68 -21.17
CA GLY A 98 8.97 3.36 -21.28
C GLY A 98 9.56 2.84 -19.98
N ALA A 99 9.39 3.54 -18.85
CA ALA A 99 9.96 3.16 -17.56
C ALA A 99 9.35 1.84 -17.04
N SER A 100 10.17 1.04 -16.36
CA SER A 100 9.69 -0.17 -15.69
C SER A 100 8.86 0.21 -14.45
N LEU A 101 7.70 -0.43 -14.31
CA LEU A 101 6.77 -0.26 -13.19
C LEU A 101 6.94 -1.35 -12.13
N ASP A 102 7.83 -2.31 -12.37
CA ASP A 102 8.07 -3.45 -11.48
C ASP A 102 9.35 -3.21 -10.66
N SER A 103 9.36 -2.18 -9.82
CA SER A 103 10.44 -1.97 -8.84
C SER A 103 9.97 -2.31 -7.43
N ALA A 104 9.97 -3.59 -7.11
CA ALA A 104 10.21 -4.00 -5.73
C ALA A 104 11.01 -5.31 -5.74
N PRO A 105 12.20 -5.37 -5.12
CA PRO A 105 12.75 -6.65 -4.74
C PRO A 105 11.71 -7.32 -3.85
N LYS A 106 11.28 -8.53 -4.23
CA LYS A 106 10.60 -9.42 -3.27
C LYS A 106 11.54 -9.46 -2.08
N ALA A 107 11.09 -9.00 -0.91
CA ALA A 107 11.81 -9.25 0.32
C ALA A 107 12.02 -10.76 0.39
N THR A 108 13.23 -11.22 0.07
CA THR A 108 13.69 -12.53 0.49
C THR A 108 13.49 -12.56 1.99
N LYS A 109 12.87 -13.63 2.49
CA LYS A 109 12.63 -13.85 3.91
C LYS A 109 13.92 -13.53 4.67
N LYS A 110 14.00 -12.35 5.30
CA LYS A 110 15.13 -12.01 6.17
C LYS A 110 15.02 -12.98 7.33
N ALA A 111 16.03 -13.83 7.47
CA ALA A 111 16.17 -14.79 8.56
C ALA A 111 15.81 -14.12 9.89
N ALA A 112 15.08 -14.87 10.73
CA ALA A 112 14.70 -14.45 12.07
C ALA A 112 15.91 -13.86 12.82
N PRO A 113 15.81 -12.67 13.41
CA PRO A 113 16.86 -12.19 14.30
C PRO A 113 16.89 -13.11 15.53
N LYS A 114 18.05 -13.75 15.75
CA LYS A 114 18.40 -14.46 16.97
C LYS A 114 18.08 -13.57 18.18
N LYS A 115 17.35 -14.09 19.16
CA LYS A 115 17.18 -13.45 20.47
C LYS A 115 18.57 -13.25 21.08
N GLU A 116 19.03 -12.02 21.16
CA GLU A 116 20.09 -11.62 22.09
C GLU A 116 19.45 -11.31 23.44
N GLU A 117 19.74 -12.13 24.44
CA GLU A 117 19.44 -11.87 25.84
C GLU A 117 20.22 -10.63 26.29
N LYS A 118 19.51 -9.62 26.80
CA LYS A 118 20.15 -8.49 27.50
C LYS A 118 20.44 -8.91 28.94
N PRO A 119 21.68 -8.76 29.46
CA PRO A 119 21.97 -9.00 30.87
C PRO A 119 21.38 -7.88 31.71
N THR A 120 20.48 -8.21 32.64
CA THR A 120 19.97 -7.26 33.65
C THR A 120 21.08 -6.90 34.63
N LYS A 121 21.69 -5.72 34.46
CA LYS A 121 22.45 -5.04 35.51
C LYS A 121 21.50 -4.18 36.35
N SER A 122 21.08 -4.66 37.51
CA SER A 122 20.59 -3.82 38.60
C SER A 122 21.52 -3.99 39.80
N LYS A 123 22.50 -3.09 39.92
CA LYS A 123 23.30 -2.91 41.14
C LYS A 123 22.57 -1.92 42.07
N LYS A 124 22.70 -2.22 43.38
CA LYS A 124 22.51 -1.38 44.59
C LYS A 124 21.08 -1.29 45.15
N LYS A 125 20.82 -1.31 46.47
CA LYS A 125 21.62 -1.47 47.72
C LYS A 125 20.67 -1.10 48.88
N VAL A 126 20.37 -1.97 49.84
CA VAL A 126 19.89 -1.63 51.22
C VAL A 126 20.15 -2.88 52.09
N ILE A 127 21.27 -3.06 52.80
CA ILE A 127 21.60 -2.65 54.19
C ILE A 127 20.40 -2.64 55.15
N LYS A 128 20.29 -3.58 56.12
CA LYS A 128 20.77 -3.44 57.51
C LYS A 128 20.17 -4.53 58.43
N ALA A 129 20.98 -4.88 59.44
CA ALA A 129 20.67 -5.48 60.75
C ALA A 129 20.18 -6.93 60.77
#